data_AF-A0A934FUY3-F1
#
_entry.id   AF-A0A934FUY3-F1
#
_cell.length_a   1.000
_cell.length_b   1.000
_cell.length_c   1.000
_cell.angle_alpha   90.00
_cell.angle_beta   90.00
_cell.angle_gamma   90.00
#
_symmetry.space_group_name_H-M   'P 1'
#
loop_
_entity.id
_entity.type
_entity.pdbx_description
1 polymer ?
#
loop_
_entity_poly.entity_id
_entity_poly.type
_entity_poly.pdbx_seq_one_letter_code
_entity_poly.pdbx_strand_id
1 'polypeptide(L)'
;MRKIAIALSLAACFAFGGCSAGPHQLFRSIDDWDQKVYVESPWLNAVLWIVPVIPLARWGAMIGDFFVTDAYAFWLNDAFGGEGGAGFRHKEVAAKRSMGSLLRDDGKFLKIDGGN
;
A
#
# COMPACT_ATOMS: atom_id res chain seq x y z
N MET A 1 10.29 -30.09 24.42
CA MET A 1 9.86 -29.88 23.01
C MET A 1 8.68 -28.91 22.86
N ARG A 2 7.56 -29.06 23.59
CA ARG A 2 6.39 -28.14 23.47
C ARG A 2 6.72 -26.64 23.66
N LYS A 3 7.55 -26.29 24.65
CA LYS A 3 7.96 -24.89 24.89
C LYS A 3 8.80 -24.31 23.74
N ILE A 4 9.67 -25.14 23.14
CA ILE A 4 10.52 -24.76 22.00
C ILE A 4 9.66 -24.53 20.75
N ALA A 5 8.69 -25.42 20.50
CA ALA A 5 7.75 -25.27 19.39
C ALA A 5 6.91 -23.98 19.50
N ILE A 6 6.44 -23.63 20.71
CA ILE A 6 5.69 -22.40 20.94
C ILE A 6 6.57 -21.16 20.71
N ALA A 7 7.81 -21.16 21.24
CA ALA A 7 8.74 -20.05 21.04
C ALA A 7 9.08 -19.83 19.56
N LEU A 8 9.32 -20.92 18.81
CA LEU A 8 9.55 -20.86 17.36
C LEU A 8 8.32 -20.34 16.60
N SER A 9 7.13 -20.76 16.99
CA SER A 9 5.88 -20.31 16.35
C SER A 9 5.67 -18.82 16.56
N LEU A 10 5.90 -18.31 17.78
CA LEU A 10 5.81 -16.89 18.07
C LEU A 10 6.85 -16.08 17.29
N ALA A 11 8.12 -16.54 17.28
CA ALA A 11 9.18 -15.89 16.51
C ALA A 11 8.86 -15.82 15.01
N ALA A 12 8.29 -16.89 14.44
CA ALA A 12 7.84 -16.90 13.05
C ALA A 12 6.71 -15.87 12.82
N CYS A 13 5.71 -15.79 13.70
CA CYS A 13 4.65 -14.79 13.59
C CYS A 13 5.18 -13.35 13.62
N PHE A 14 6.15 -13.06 14.49
CA PHE A 14 6.79 -11.73 14.54
C PHE A 14 7.64 -11.45 13.30
N ALA A 15 8.39 -12.43 12.81
CA ALA A 15 9.21 -12.30 11.62
C ALA A 15 8.35 -12.00 10.37
N PHE A 16 7.28 -12.76 10.17
CA PHE A 16 6.37 -12.56 9.03
C PHE A 16 5.52 -11.29 9.15
N GLY A 17 5.13 -10.89 10.36
CA GLY A 17 4.44 -9.60 10.56
C GLY A 17 5.32 -8.39 10.22
N GLY A 18 6.63 -8.48 10.44
CA GLY A 18 7.59 -7.46 10.02
C GLY A 18 7.69 -7.36 8.49
N CYS A 19 7.58 -8.47 7.76
CA CYS A 19 7.59 -8.45 6.28
C CYS A 19 6.32 -7.85 5.66
N SER A 20 5.26 -7.61 6.44
CA SER A 20 4.12 -6.80 5.97
C SER A 20 4.25 -5.32 6.33
N ALA A 21 5.36 -4.91 6.93
CA ALA A 21 5.72 -3.52 7.11
C ALA A 21 6.80 -3.17 6.08
N GLY A 22 6.69 -2.02 5.43
CA GLY A 22 7.64 -1.61 4.41
C GLY A 22 7.09 -0.57 3.42
N PRO A 23 7.87 -0.23 2.37
CA PRO A 23 7.44 0.69 1.32
C PRO A 23 6.23 0.19 0.52
N HIS A 24 6.03 -1.13 0.41
CA HIS A 24 5.02 -1.75 -0.45
C HIS A 24 5.07 -1.22 -1.89
N GLN A 25 6.27 -1.19 -2.49
CA GLN A 25 6.51 -0.51 -3.77
C GLN A 25 5.56 -0.95 -4.89
N LEU A 26 5.33 -2.26 -5.03
CA LEU A 26 4.47 -2.80 -6.09
C LEU A 26 3.02 -2.43 -5.83
N PHE A 27 2.53 -2.62 -4.60
CA PHE A 27 1.16 -2.33 -4.22
C PHE A 27 0.85 -0.84 -4.42
N ARG A 28 1.75 0.04 -3.96
CA ARG A 28 1.63 1.48 -4.15
C ARG A 28 1.69 1.90 -5.62
N SER A 29 2.45 1.17 -6.45
CA SER A 29 2.45 1.40 -7.90
C SER A 29 1.11 1.03 -8.55
N ILE A 30 0.45 -0.02 -8.06
CA ILE A 30 -0.91 -0.38 -8.49
C ILE A 30 -1.92 0.67 -8.02
N ASP A 31 -1.76 1.20 -6.79
CA ASP A 31 -2.61 2.30 -6.31
C ASP A 31 -2.47 3.56 -7.17
N ASP A 32 -1.24 3.94 -7.53
CA ASP A 32 -1.00 5.08 -8.42
C ASP A 32 -1.63 4.86 -9.81
N TRP A 33 -1.59 3.63 -10.31
CA TRP A 33 -2.24 3.27 -11.57
C TRP A 33 -3.77 3.33 -11.46
N ASP A 34 -4.35 2.76 -10.39
CA ASP A 34 -5.79 2.81 -10.10
C ASP A 34 -6.27 4.27 -10.01
N GLN A 35 -5.57 5.11 -9.25
CA GLN A 35 -5.86 6.54 -9.12
C GLN A 35 -5.75 7.26 -10.48
N LYS A 36 -4.71 6.99 -11.27
CA LYS A 36 -4.56 7.57 -12.60
C LYS A 36 -5.75 7.21 -13.50
N VAL A 37 -6.13 5.94 -13.55
CA VAL A 37 -7.26 5.49 -14.37
C VAL A 37 -8.57 6.11 -13.88
N TYR A 38 -8.77 6.23 -12.57
CA TYR A 38 -9.95 6.90 -12.00
C TYR A 38 -10.05 8.37 -12.42
N VAL A 39 -8.94 9.11 -12.39
CA VAL A 39 -8.89 10.53 -12.79
C VAL A 39 -9.11 10.69 -14.30
N GLU A 40 -8.54 9.81 -15.12
CA GLU A 40 -8.65 9.88 -16.59
C GLU A 40 -10.01 9.38 -17.11
N SER A 41 -10.55 8.30 -16.53
CA SER A 41 -11.81 7.67 -16.93
C SER A 41 -12.44 6.86 -15.78
N PRO A 42 -13.36 7.47 -15.00
CA PRO A 42 -14.05 6.80 -13.91
C PRO A 42 -14.81 5.53 -14.34
N TRP A 43 -15.36 5.53 -15.56
CA TRP A 43 -16.08 4.38 -16.11
C TRP A 43 -15.15 3.20 -16.41
N LEU A 44 -13.97 3.46 -16.97
CA LEU A 44 -12.99 2.40 -17.20
C LEU A 44 -12.50 1.85 -15.86
N ASN A 45 -12.23 2.73 -14.89
CA ASN A 45 -11.87 2.31 -13.55
C ASN A 45 -12.92 1.37 -12.94
N ALA A 46 -14.20 1.74 -12.99
CA ALA A 46 -15.29 0.89 -12.52
C ALA A 46 -15.31 -0.50 -13.18
N VAL A 47 -15.07 -0.58 -14.49
CA VAL A 47 -15.00 -1.87 -15.21
C VAL A 47 -13.83 -2.73 -14.71
N LEU A 48 -12.66 -2.14 -14.46
CA LEU A 48 -11.48 -2.86 -13.93
C LEU A 48 -11.62 -3.30 -12.47
N TRP A 49 -12.66 -2.82 -11.79
CA TRP A 49 -13.08 -3.27 -10.47
C TRP A 49 -14.18 -4.33 -10.53
N ILE A 50 -15.10 -4.25 -11.49
CA ILE A 50 -16.15 -5.26 -11.73
C ILE A 50 -15.52 -6.55 -12.30
N VAL A 51 -14.73 -6.42 -13.36
CA VAL A 51 -13.82 -7.47 -13.81
C VAL A 51 -12.58 -7.26 -12.95
N PRO A 52 -12.28 -8.13 -11.97
CA PRO A 52 -11.44 -7.81 -10.81
C PRO A 52 -9.93 -7.70 -11.14
N VAL A 53 -9.57 -6.88 -12.12
CA VAL A 53 -8.20 -6.64 -12.59
C VAL A 53 -7.43 -5.85 -11.53
N ILE A 54 -7.97 -4.74 -11.02
CA ILE A 54 -7.33 -3.97 -9.93
C ILE A 54 -7.17 -4.83 -8.67
N PRO A 55 -8.21 -5.53 -8.16
CA PRO A 55 -8.07 -6.42 -7.01
C PRO A 55 -7.00 -7.51 -7.20
N LEU A 56 -6.96 -8.18 -8.36
CA LEU A 56 -5.97 -9.23 -8.62
C LEU A 56 -4.55 -8.65 -8.73
N ALA A 57 -4.39 -7.50 -9.38
CA ALA A 57 -3.10 -6.81 -9.46
C ALA A 57 -2.61 -6.39 -8.08
N ARG A 58 -3.48 -5.84 -7.22
CA ARG A 58 -3.16 -5.50 -5.83
C ARG A 58 -2.74 -6.72 -5.03
N TRP A 59 -3.45 -7.85 -5.17
CA TRP A 59 -3.12 -9.07 -4.44
C TRP A 59 -1.77 -9.65 -4.87
N GLY A 60 -1.51 -9.71 -6.17
CA GLY A 60 -0.20 -10.14 -6.69
C GLY A 60 0.93 -9.20 -6.27
N ALA A 61 0.68 -7.90 -6.30
CA ALA A 61 1.64 -6.88 -5.85
C ALA A 61 1.97 -7.01 -4.36
N MET A 62 0.96 -7.22 -3.50
CA MET A 62 1.13 -7.44 -2.06
C MET A 62 1.99 -8.68 -1.78
N ILE A 63 1.77 -9.76 -2.52
CA ILE A 63 2.62 -10.97 -2.41
C ILE A 63 4.05 -10.67 -2.84
N GLY A 64 4.23 -9.95 -3.95
CA GLY A 64 5.55 -9.53 -4.43
C GLY A 64 6.29 -8.66 -3.41
N ASP A 65 5.59 -7.68 -2.84
CA ASP A 65 6.15 -6.80 -1.83
C ASP A 65 6.56 -7.56 -0.57
N PHE A 66 5.70 -8.46 -0.07
CA PHE A 66 5.98 -9.28 1.09
C PHE A 66 7.28 -10.11 0.96
N PHE A 67 7.52 -10.71 -0.21
CA PHE A 67 8.68 -11.59 -0.41
C PHE A 67 9.96 -10.85 -0.83
N VAL A 68 9.83 -9.70 -1.49
CA VAL A 68 10.97 -9.02 -2.12
C VAL A 68 11.25 -7.69 -1.44
N THR A 69 10.31 -6.75 -1.53
CA THR A 69 10.57 -5.35 -1.22
C THR A 69 10.55 -5.09 0.28
N ASP A 70 9.53 -5.59 0.97
CA ASP A 70 9.30 -5.31 2.38
C ASP A 70 10.22 -6.13 3.27
N ALA A 71 10.39 -7.42 3.01
CA ALA A 71 11.32 -8.25 3.78
C ALA A 71 12.76 -7.69 3.76
N TYR A 72 13.22 -7.21 2.59
CA TYR A 72 14.54 -6.59 2.45
C TYR A 72 14.59 -5.21 3.11
N ALA A 73 13.69 -4.29 2.72
CA ALA A 73 13.74 -2.90 3.18
C ALA A 73 13.47 -2.78 4.68
N PHE A 74 12.47 -3.50 5.21
CA PHE A 74 12.12 -3.45 6.61
C PHE A 74 13.19 -4.08 7.50
N TRP A 75 13.61 -5.32 7.24
CA TRP A 75 14.58 -5.97 8.13
C TRP A 75 15.97 -5.36 7.99
N LEU A 76 16.46 -5.16 6.77
CA LEU A 76 17.86 -4.79 6.57
C LEU A 76 18.10 -3.28 6.64
N ASN A 77 17.23 -2.45 6.07
CA ASN A 77 17.45 -0.99 6.05
C ASN A 77 16.83 -0.29 7.27
N ASP A 78 15.59 -0.65 7.61
CA ASP A 78 14.85 0.06 8.66
C ASP A 78 15.16 -0.50 10.05
N ALA A 79 14.90 -1.79 10.29
CA ALA A 79 14.99 -2.43 11.60
C ALA A 79 16.43 -2.68 12.05
N PHE A 80 17.31 -3.15 11.17
CA PHE A 80 18.72 -3.38 11.48
C PHE A 80 19.65 -2.25 11.04
N GLY A 81 19.32 -1.54 9.96
CA GLY A 81 20.13 -0.43 9.43
C GLY A 81 19.89 0.91 10.14
N GLY A 82 18.72 1.09 10.78
CA GLY A 82 18.41 2.30 11.55
C GLY A 82 18.27 3.57 10.70
N GLU A 83 18.15 3.45 9.38
CA GLU A 83 18.08 4.60 8.46
C GLU A 83 16.70 5.29 8.47
N GLY A 84 15.70 4.66 9.11
CA GLY A 84 14.32 5.14 9.16
C GLY A 84 13.55 4.78 7.90
N GLY A 85 12.23 4.58 8.05
CA GLY A 85 11.35 3.94 7.07
C GLY A 85 11.60 4.33 5.62
N ALA A 86 11.99 3.36 4.79
CA ALA A 86 12.13 3.52 3.35
C ALA A 86 10.78 3.93 2.71
N GLY A 87 10.55 5.23 2.57
CA GLY A 87 9.29 5.76 2.06
C GLY A 87 9.14 5.56 0.55
N PHE A 88 7.96 5.11 0.12
CA PHE A 88 7.60 5.09 -1.31
C PHE A 88 7.21 6.49 -1.80
N ARG A 89 7.74 6.90 -2.95
CA ARG A 89 7.36 8.15 -3.61
C ARG A 89 6.24 7.88 -4.61
N HIS A 90 5.03 8.31 -4.24
CA HIS A 90 3.86 8.23 -5.11
C HIS A 90 4.01 9.09 -6.37
N LYS A 91 3.41 8.61 -7.45
CA LYS A 91 3.29 9.37 -8.69
C LYS A 91 2.28 10.49 -8.51
N GLU A 92 2.68 11.72 -8.85
CA GLU A 92 1.73 12.84 -8.90
C GLU A 92 0.74 12.65 -10.05
N VAL A 93 -0.55 12.59 -9.71
CA VAL A 93 -1.65 12.50 -10.67
C VAL A 93 -2.45 13.80 -10.60
N ALA A 94 -2.39 14.60 -11.67
CA ALA A 94 -3.11 15.87 -11.76
C ALA A 94 -4.63 15.63 -11.88
N ALA A 95 -5.36 15.85 -10.78
CA ALA A 95 -6.81 15.71 -10.74
C ALA A 95 -7.50 17.07 -10.92
N LYS A 96 -8.56 17.11 -11.74
CA LYS A 96 -9.42 18.31 -11.88
C LYS A 96 -10.26 18.60 -10.64
N ARG A 97 -10.51 17.55 -9.85
CA ARG A 97 -11.28 17.56 -8.61
C ARG A 97 -10.56 16.68 -7.60
N SER A 98 -10.51 17.10 -6.35
CA SER A 98 -9.89 16.32 -5.27
C SER A 98 -10.77 16.31 -4.03
N MET A 99 -10.64 15.26 -3.23
CA MET A 99 -11.23 15.19 -1.89
C MET A 99 -10.14 15.31 -0.84
N GLY A 100 -10.46 15.97 0.27
CA GLY A 100 -9.56 16.09 1.41
C GLY A 100 -9.38 14.76 2.15
N SER A 101 -8.26 14.62 2.86
CA SER A 101 -8.01 13.48 3.74
C SER A 101 -9.07 13.37 4.84
N LEU A 102 -9.47 12.13 5.17
CA LEU A 102 -10.32 11.81 6.33
C LEU A 102 -9.70 12.24 7.67
N LEU A 103 -8.38 12.40 7.73
CA LEU A 103 -7.64 12.84 8.91
C LEU A 103 -7.55 14.37 9.02
N ARG A 104 -8.21 15.14 8.14
CA ARG A 104 -8.31 16.60 8.33
C ARG A 104 -9.31 16.89 9.44
N ASP A 105 -8.83 17.57 10.48
CA ASP A 105 -9.56 17.96 11.70
C ASP A 105 -10.79 18.87 11.48
N ASP A 106 -11.07 19.31 10.24
CA ASP A 106 -12.15 20.24 9.94
C ASP A 106 -13.42 19.58 9.37
N GLY A 107 -13.46 18.24 9.26
CA GLY A 107 -14.64 17.49 8.79
C GLY A 107 -15.00 17.75 7.33
N LYS A 108 -14.13 18.43 6.56
CA LYS A 108 -14.39 18.81 5.16
C LYS A 108 -13.96 17.74 4.15
N PHE A 109 -13.65 16.53 4.59
CA PHE A 109 -13.24 15.42 3.71
C PHE A 109 -14.32 15.02 2.68
N LEU A 110 -15.59 15.38 2.93
CA LEU A 110 -16.70 15.20 1.99
C LEU A 110 -16.79 16.31 0.93
N LYS A 111 -16.03 17.41 1.06
CA LYS A 111 -16.01 18.47 0.08
C LYS A 111 -15.10 18.09 -1.08
N ILE A 112 -15.61 18.29 -2.30
CA ILE A 112 -14.85 18.13 -3.53
C ILE A 112 -14.35 19.52 -3.93
N ASP A 113 -13.05 19.71 -3.86
CA ASP A 113 -12.41 20.96 -4.30
C ASP A 113 -12.31 20.96 -5.84
N GLY A 114 -12.63 22.08 -6.50
CA GLY A 114 -12.50 22.24 -7.97
C GLY A 114 -13.74 21.83 -8.81
N GLY A 115 -14.92 21.72 -8.22
CA GLY A 115 -16.19 21.60 -8.96
C GLY A 115 -16.90 22.95 -9.09
N ASN A 116 -17.39 23.28 -10.30
CA ASN A 116 -18.47 24.28 -10.45
C ASN A 116 -19.74 23.79 -9.75
#